data_AF-A0A820LMB6-F1
#
_entry.id   AF-A0A820LMB6-F1
#
_cell.length_a   1.000
_cell.length_b   1.000
_cell.length_c   1.000
_cell.angle_alpha   90.00
_cell.angle_beta   90.00
_cell.angle_gamma   90.00
#
_symmetry.space_group_name_H-M   'P 1'
#
loop_
_entity.id
_entity.type
_entity.pdbx_description
1 polymer ?
#
loop_
_entity_poly.entity_id
_entity_poly.type
_entity_poly.pdbx_seq_one_letter_code
_entity_poly.pdbx_strand_id
1 'polypeptide(L)'
;RAVQEFGKALEHFALVEIRDENGKPLQSFHFRDLRHLFLDYLQNGFTLMDNNRYYRYLHHSQSQLRANQFWFYHHEPGINLSFDKAYNWMGMFDKERNIAKYASRVALCFSTTTPTINVIYFFLY
;
A
#
# COMPACT_ATOMS: atom_id res chain seq x y z
N ARG A 1 -12.63 1.55 -5.44
CA ARG A 1 -11.72 2.09 -6.48
C ARG A 1 -10.58 1.13 -6.78
N ALA A 2 -9.73 0.76 -5.81
CA ALA A 2 -8.64 -0.20 -6.03
C ALA A 2 -9.08 -1.54 -6.65
N VAL A 3 -10.14 -2.17 -6.15
CA VAL A 3 -10.67 -3.44 -6.71
C VAL A 3 -11.10 -3.34 -8.18
N GLN A 4 -11.55 -2.16 -8.63
CA GLN A 4 -11.93 -1.96 -10.04
C GLN A 4 -10.73 -1.84 -10.96
N GLU A 5 -9.59 -1.37 -10.44
CA GLU A 5 -8.41 -0.96 -11.20
C GLU A 5 -7.30 -2.01 -11.17
N PHE A 6 -7.17 -2.70 -10.04
CA PHE A 6 -6.34 -3.90 -9.90
C PHE A 6 -7.14 -5.17 -10.27
N GLY A 7 -8.43 -5.06 -10.63
CA GLY A 7 -9.27 -6.19 -11.02
C GLY A 7 -9.45 -7.22 -9.90
N LYS A 8 -9.55 -8.52 -10.25
CA LYS A 8 -9.60 -9.63 -9.28
C LYS A 8 -8.28 -9.85 -8.50
N ALA A 9 -7.25 -9.01 -8.71
CA ALA A 9 -5.91 -9.20 -8.16
C ALA A 9 -5.78 -8.91 -6.65
N LEU A 10 -6.82 -9.09 -5.84
CA LEU A 10 -6.68 -9.01 -4.38
C LEU A 10 -5.69 -10.05 -3.84
N GLU A 11 -5.54 -11.18 -4.54
CA GLU A 11 -4.56 -12.24 -4.24
C GLU A 11 -3.09 -11.78 -4.42
N HIS A 12 -2.87 -10.63 -5.04
CA HIS A 12 -1.54 -10.05 -5.25
C HIS A 12 -1.17 -9.01 -4.19
N PHE A 13 -2.07 -8.74 -3.23
CA PHE A 13 -1.80 -7.86 -2.11
C PHE A 13 -1.52 -8.66 -0.84
N ALA A 14 -0.53 -8.21 -0.08
CA ALA A 14 -0.22 -8.75 1.24
C ALA A 14 -0.23 -7.63 2.27
N LEU A 15 -1.04 -7.78 3.32
CA LEU A 15 -0.94 -6.94 4.51
C LEU A 15 0.07 -7.59 5.45
N VAL A 16 1.23 -6.96 5.60
CA VAL A 16 2.30 -7.44 6.48
C VAL A 16 2.25 -6.67 7.78
N GLU A 17 2.17 -7.39 8.89
CA GLU A 17 2.30 -6.83 10.23
C GLU A 17 3.63 -7.28 10.83
N ILE A 18 4.39 -6.33 11.37
CA ILE A 18 5.70 -6.61 11.96
C ILE A 18 5.56 -6.68 13.49
N ARG A 19 5.94 -7.83 14.04
CA ARG A 19 5.81 -8.20 15.46
C ARG A 19 7.16 -8.69 15.99
N ASP A 20 7.29 -8.73 17.31
CA ASP A 20 8.43 -9.42 17.94
C ASP A 20 8.30 -10.95 17.80
N GLU A 21 9.32 -11.69 18.25
CA GLU A 21 9.37 -13.15 18.22
C GLU A 21 8.22 -13.83 19.00
N ASN A 22 7.61 -13.10 19.95
CA ASN A 22 6.49 -13.57 20.76
C ASN A 22 5.13 -13.13 20.18
N GLY A 23 5.13 -12.54 18.97
CA GLY A 23 3.93 -12.03 18.32
C GLY A 23 3.37 -10.74 18.93
N LYS A 24 4.10 -10.07 19.83
CA LYS A 24 3.66 -8.79 20.41
C LYS A 24 3.98 -7.62 19.49
N PRO A 25 3.22 -6.52 19.58
CA PRO A 25 3.54 -5.29 18.87
C PRO A 25 4.93 -4.79 19.25
N LEU A 26 5.70 -4.37 18.25
CA LEU A 26 7.01 -3.77 18.50
C LEU A 26 6.87 -2.43 19.22
N GLN A 27 7.54 -2.33 20.36
CA GLN A 27 7.68 -1.08 21.11
C GLN A 27 8.73 -0.15 20.49
N SER A 28 8.66 1.14 20.82
CA SER A 28 9.50 2.19 20.20
C SER A 28 11.01 1.98 20.37
N PHE A 29 11.45 1.32 21.44
CA PHE A 29 12.88 1.05 21.66
C PHE A 29 13.42 0.00 20.67
N HIS A 30 12.65 -1.04 20.34
CA HIS A 30 13.04 -2.02 19.32
C HIS A 30 13.20 -1.38 17.93
N PHE A 31 12.42 -0.34 17.64
CA PHE A 31 12.44 0.30 16.32
C PHE A 31 13.78 0.94 16.00
N ARG A 32 14.52 1.45 16.99
CA ARG A 32 15.83 2.08 16.74
C ARG A 32 16.83 1.05 16.18
N ASP A 33 16.88 -0.13 16.78
CA ASP A 33 17.84 -1.17 16.41
C ASP A 33 17.39 -1.92 15.14
N LEU A 34 16.08 -2.12 14.99
CA LEU A 34 15.50 -2.81 13.83
C LEU A 34 15.28 -1.90 12.62
N ARG A 35 15.50 -0.59 12.74
CA ARG A 35 15.24 0.40 11.68
C ARG A 35 15.80 -0.02 10.32
N HIS A 36 17.02 -0.57 10.31
CA HIS A 36 17.68 -0.99 9.08
C HIS A 36 16.94 -2.15 8.39
N LEU A 37 16.48 -3.15 9.15
CA LEU A 37 15.67 -4.25 8.63
C LEU A 37 14.33 -3.76 8.08
N PHE A 38 13.66 -2.87 8.81
CA PHE A 38 12.41 -2.26 8.33
C PHE A 38 12.63 -1.52 7.00
N LEU A 39 13.69 -0.73 6.90
CA LEU A 39 14.00 -0.01 5.67
C LEU A 39 14.33 -0.96 4.53
N ASP A 40 15.06 -2.04 4.81
CA ASP A 40 15.37 -3.07 3.82
C ASP A 40 14.08 -3.68 3.24
N TYR A 41 13.16 -4.15 4.09
CA TYR A 41 11.87 -4.66 3.62
C TYR A 41 11.04 -3.63 2.85
N LEU A 42 11.00 -2.38 3.32
CA LEU A 42 10.22 -1.33 2.67
C LEU A 42 10.83 -0.87 1.34
N GLN A 43 12.15 -0.95 1.18
CA GLN A 43 12.84 -0.52 -0.04
C GLN A 43 12.98 -1.66 -1.05
N ASN A 44 13.41 -2.83 -0.57
CA ASN A 44 13.81 -3.97 -1.38
C ASN A 44 12.75 -5.07 -1.44
N GLY A 45 11.64 -4.95 -0.71
CA GLY A 45 10.59 -5.96 -0.70
C GLY A 45 11.04 -7.29 -0.12
N PHE A 46 10.31 -8.36 -0.44
CA PHE A 46 10.65 -9.73 -0.06
C PHE A 46 9.99 -10.75 -0.99
N THR A 47 10.49 -11.99 -0.98
CA THR A 47 9.91 -13.10 -1.74
C THR A 47 9.28 -14.11 -0.79
N LEU A 48 8.03 -14.49 -1.04
CA LEU A 48 7.40 -15.61 -0.34
C LEU A 48 7.74 -16.94 -1.03
N MET A 49 8.22 -17.90 -0.25
CA MET A 49 8.87 -19.11 -0.75
C MET A 49 7.90 -20.08 -1.44
N ASP A 50 6.64 -20.14 -1.01
CA ASP A 50 5.65 -21.10 -1.52
C ASP A 50 5.29 -20.93 -3.01
N ASN A 51 5.47 -19.72 -3.55
CA ASN A 51 5.09 -19.41 -4.94
C ASN A 51 6.12 -18.53 -5.66
N ASN A 52 7.29 -18.31 -5.05
CA ASN A 52 8.35 -17.44 -5.54
C ASN A 52 7.84 -16.03 -5.94
N ARG A 53 6.76 -15.54 -5.30
CA ARG A 53 6.21 -14.22 -5.58
C ARG A 53 7.00 -13.16 -4.84
N TYR A 54 7.51 -12.21 -5.60
CA TYR A 54 8.16 -11.02 -5.07
C TYR A 54 7.13 -9.93 -4.74
N TYR A 55 7.13 -9.49 -3.49
CA TYR A 55 6.26 -8.47 -2.93
C TYR A 55 7.07 -7.21 -2.66
N ARG A 56 6.66 -6.10 -3.27
CA ARG A 56 7.24 -4.78 -3.03
C ARG A 56 6.28 -3.95 -2.21
N TYR A 57 6.82 -3.11 -1.32
CA TYR A 57 6.02 -2.15 -0.57
C TYR A 57 5.15 -1.33 -1.53
N LEU A 58 3.90 -1.07 -1.12
CA LEU A 58 2.96 -0.27 -1.89
C LEU A 58 2.56 0.98 -1.12
N HIS A 59 1.89 0.82 0.02
CA HIS A 59 1.45 1.94 0.86
C HIS A 59 1.11 1.52 2.30
N HIS A 60 0.78 2.51 3.13
CA HIS A 60 0.13 2.33 4.43
C HIS A 60 -0.79 3.51 4.74
N SER A 61 -1.71 3.34 5.69
CA SER A 61 -2.46 4.42 6.32
C SER A 61 -1.85 4.83 7.66
N GLN A 62 -2.27 5.97 8.22
CA GLN A 62 -1.79 6.42 9.51
C GLN A 62 -2.16 5.47 10.67
N SER A 63 -3.29 4.75 10.59
CA SER A 63 -3.67 3.74 11.57
C SER A 63 -2.84 2.47 11.42
N GLN A 64 -2.55 2.07 10.20
CA GLN A 64 -1.67 0.93 9.92
C GLN A 64 -0.24 1.20 10.36
N LEU A 65 0.29 2.41 10.15
CA LEU A 65 1.61 2.80 10.66
C LEU A 65 1.71 2.63 12.18
N ARG A 66 0.67 3.02 12.92
CA ARG A 66 0.59 2.84 14.39
C ARG A 66 0.51 1.37 14.81
N ALA A 67 0.02 0.51 13.92
CA ALA A 67 -0.06 -0.94 14.13
C ALA A 67 1.14 -1.69 13.53
N ASN A 68 2.16 -1.00 13.01
CA ASN A 68 3.28 -1.62 12.26
C ASN A 68 2.82 -2.49 11.09
N GLN A 69 1.78 -2.04 10.40
CA GLN A 69 1.17 -2.72 9.26
C GLN A 69 1.46 -1.98 7.95
N PHE A 70 1.79 -2.74 6.90
CA PHE A 70 2.14 -2.20 5.59
C PHE A 70 1.57 -3.08 4.48
N TRP A 71 1.05 -2.44 3.44
CA TRP A 71 0.62 -3.14 2.24
C TRP A 71 1.78 -3.34 1.29
N PHE A 72 1.93 -4.58 0.85
CA PHE A 72 2.82 -4.99 -0.21
C PHE A 72 2.02 -5.52 -1.40
N TYR A 73 2.63 -5.50 -2.57
CA TYR A 73 2.01 -5.84 -3.83
C TYR A 73 2.96 -6.67 -4.70
N HIS A 74 2.42 -7.72 -5.32
CA HIS A 74 3.10 -8.55 -6.30
C HIS A 74 2.64 -8.17 -7.71
N HIS A 75 3.58 -7.82 -8.59
CA HIS A 75 3.26 -7.61 -10.00
C HIS A 75 3.31 -8.93 -10.76
N GLU A 76 2.21 -9.25 -11.44
CA GLU A 76 2.12 -10.36 -12.39
C GLU A 76 1.83 -9.81 -13.79
N PRO A 77 2.79 -9.93 -14.74
CA PRO A 77 2.64 -9.40 -16.08
C PRO A 77 1.38 -9.89 -16.79
N GLY A 78 0.60 -8.97 -17.35
CA GLY A 78 -0.64 -9.28 -18.06
C GLY A 78 -1.86 -9.52 -17.16
N ILE A 79 -1.69 -9.64 -15.85
CA ILE A 79 -2.80 -9.81 -14.88
C ILE A 79 -3.10 -8.50 -14.15
N ASN A 80 -2.05 -7.80 -13.70
CA ASN A 80 -2.23 -6.61 -12.87
C ASN A 80 -1.28 -5.46 -13.28
N LEU A 81 -1.46 -4.29 -12.67
CA LEU A 81 -0.67 -3.11 -12.97
C LEU A 81 0.80 -3.33 -12.57
N SER A 82 1.74 -2.82 -13.38
CA SER A 82 3.14 -2.72 -12.96
C SER A 82 3.27 -1.78 -11.77
N PHE A 83 4.38 -1.85 -11.03
CA PHE A 83 4.61 -0.98 -9.87
C PHE A 83 4.47 0.51 -10.23
N ASP A 84 5.09 0.96 -11.32
CA ASP A 84 5.03 2.37 -11.72
C ASP A 84 3.61 2.80 -12.09
N LYS A 85 2.85 1.92 -12.76
CA LYS A 85 1.44 2.17 -13.09
C LYS A 85 0.58 2.21 -11.83
N ALA A 86 0.82 1.31 -10.87
CA ALA A 86 0.14 1.28 -9.58
C ALA A 86 0.41 2.57 -8.79
N TYR A 87 1.66 3.02 -8.71
CA TYR A 87 2.02 4.28 -8.05
C TYR A 87 1.41 5.50 -8.73
N ASN A 88 1.51 5.60 -10.06
CA ASN A 88 0.90 6.69 -10.82
C ASN A 88 -0.62 6.73 -10.64
N TRP A 89 -1.26 5.56 -10.60
CA TRP A 89 -2.70 5.44 -10.36
C TRP A 89 -3.09 5.86 -8.93
N MET A 90 -2.30 5.48 -7.92
CA MET A 90 -2.52 5.92 -6.54
C MET A 90 -2.42 7.43 -6.39
N GLY A 91 -1.68 8.07 -7.28
CA GLY A 91 -1.69 9.51 -7.53
C GLY A 91 -0.29 10.07 -7.69
N MET A 92 -0.12 10.96 -8.66
CA MET A 92 1.05 11.83 -8.75
C MET A 92 0.84 13.03 -7.83
N PHE A 93 1.59 13.08 -6.73
CA PHE A 93 1.50 14.16 -5.75
C PHE A 93 2.81 14.95 -5.71
N ASP A 94 3.37 15.24 -6.88
CA ASP A 94 4.67 15.89 -7.07
C ASP A 94 4.78 17.26 -6.37
N LYS A 95 3.65 17.83 -5.94
CA LYS A 95 3.54 19.09 -5.18
C LYS A 95 3.39 18.90 -3.66
N GLU A 96 3.11 17.68 -3.17
CA GLU A 96 2.90 17.39 -1.75
C GLU A 96 4.25 17.13 -1.06
N ARG A 97 4.76 18.16 -0.36
CA ARG A 97 6.04 18.08 0.36
C ARG A 97 5.94 17.34 1.70
N ASN A 98 4.73 17.08 2.18
CA ASN A 98 4.50 16.42 3.47
C ASN A 98 4.23 14.92 3.28
N ILE A 99 5.17 14.09 3.75
CA ILE A 99 5.13 12.62 3.59
C ILE A 99 3.89 11.99 4.27
N ALA A 100 3.47 12.52 5.42
CA ALA A 100 2.29 12.00 6.12
C ALA A 100 0.99 12.30 5.36
N LYS A 101 0.88 13.52 4.79
CA LYS A 101 -0.25 13.90 3.92
C LYS A 101 -0.23 13.07 2.64
N TYR A 102 0.94 12.88 2.04
CA TYR A 102 1.14 12.02 0.87
C TYR A 102 0.61 10.60 1.15
N ALA A 103 1.07 9.95 2.23
CA ALA A 103 0.65 8.60 2.60
C ALA A 103 -0.86 8.52 2.87
N SER A 104 -1.43 9.55 3.51
CA SER A 104 -2.89 9.62 3.76
C SER A 104 -3.71 9.70 2.48
N ARG A 105 -3.26 10.45 1.46
CA ARG A 105 -3.93 10.54 0.15
C ARG A 105 -3.86 9.22 -0.61
N VAL A 106 -2.70 8.57 -0.60
CA VAL A 106 -2.51 7.23 -1.20
C VAL A 106 -3.45 6.22 -0.54
N ALA A 107 -3.50 6.19 0.80
CA ALA A 107 -4.37 5.28 1.54
C ALA A 107 -5.86 5.48 1.25
N LEU A 108 -6.29 6.71 0.95
CA LEU A 108 -7.68 7.01 0.60
C LEU A 108 -8.15 6.27 -0.66
N CYS A 109 -7.27 6.03 -1.64
CA CYS A 109 -7.58 5.25 -2.85
C CYS A 109 -7.95 3.79 -2.54
N PHE A 110 -7.60 3.29 -1.36
CA PHE A 110 -7.88 1.93 -0.85
C PHE A 110 -9.00 1.89 0.18
N SER A 111 -9.57 3.05 0.55
CA SER A 111 -10.79 3.06 1.35
C SER A 111 -11.98 2.54 0.53
N THR A 112 -12.85 1.75 1.16
CA THR A 112 -14.11 1.27 0.58
C THR A 112 -15.09 2.43 0.47
N THR A 113 -15.03 3.18 -0.62
CA THR A 113 -16.10 4.09 -1.01
C THR A 113 -17.15 3.30 -1.79
N THR A 114 -18.35 3.13 -1.23
CA THR A 114 -19.53 2.79 -2.04
C THR A 114 -19.81 3.98 -2.95
N PRO A 115 -19.79 3.84 -4.29
CA PRO A 115 -20.08 4.95 -5.18
C PRO A 115 -21.52 5.41 -4.94
N THR A 116 -21.69 6.60 -4.35
CA THR A 116 -23.02 7.01 -3.86
C THR A 116 -23.85 7.69 -4.96
N ILE A 117 -23.26 8.43 -5.90
CA ILE A 117 -23.95 9.01 -7.08
C ILE A 117 -22.91 9.37 -8.16
N ASN A 118 -23.19 9.03 -9.43
CA ASN A 118 -22.56 9.68 -10.58
C ASN A 118 -23.17 11.07 -10.74
N VAL A 119 -22.42 12.14 -10.49
CA VAL A 119 -22.88 13.50 -10.80
C VAL A 119 -22.74 13.72 -12.30
N ILE A 120 -23.84 13.50 -13.03
CA ILE A 120 -23.96 13.91 -14.43
C ILE A 120 -23.99 15.43 -14.44
N TYR A 121 -22.90 16.08 -14.85
CA TYR A 121 -22.93 17.49 -15.19
C TYR A 121 -23.76 17.65 -16.48
N PHE A 122 -25.05 17.94 -16.33
CA PHE A 122 -25.83 18.54 -17.41
C PHE A 122 -25.34 19.97 -17.59
N PHE A 123 -24.56 20.22 -18.65
CA PHE A 123 -24.48 21.54 -19.22
C PHE A 123 -25.85 21.83 -19.85
N LEU A 124 -26.64 22.69 -19.20
CA LEU A 124 -27.74 23.38 -19.86
C LEU A 124 -27.12 24.53 -20.67
N TYR A 125 -27.59 24.63 -21.92
CA TYR A 125 -27.18 25.53 -23.00
C TYR A 125 -26.94 26.98 -22.58
#